data_AF-A0A3M6KH38-F1
#
_entry.id   AF-A0A3M6KH38-F1
#
_cell.length_a   1.000
_cell.length_b   1.000
_cell.length_c   1.000
_cell.angle_alpha   90.00
_cell.angle_beta   90.00
_cell.angle_gamma   90.00
#
_symmetry.space_group_name_H-M   'P 1'
#
loop_
_entity.id
_entity.type
_entity.pdbx_description
1 polymer ?
#
loop_
_entity_poly.entity_id
_entity_poly.type
_entity_poly.pdbx_seq_one_letter_code
_entity_poly.pdbx_strand_id
1 'polypeptide(L)'
;GAFETVGDNPAFIVSEDKILKNMNDSFFKGEKYEPKLDLDSKIALVKYHPGYDPSQIKNLIDSGFNAIIFEGTGLGHVGNTMYDVIKDAKEKGLFLGMTSQCIDGRVSMTVYDSGRDLLELGIVPLENMTPETALVKAMWACGNSSNAEEIKELMLRNIASEF
;
A
#
# COMPACT_ATOMS: atom_id res chain seq x y z
N GLY A 1 -3.25 8.91 -23.03
CA GLY A 1 -2.83 10.12 -22.31
C GLY A 1 -1.79 9.74 -21.29
N ALA A 2 -1.27 10.69 -20.49
CA ALA A 2 -0.32 10.38 -19.43
C ALA A 2 -0.96 9.79 -18.16
N PHE A 3 -2.29 9.87 -18.03
CA PHE A 3 -3.06 9.40 -16.88
C PHE A 3 -4.09 8.37 -17.34
N GLU A 4 -4.27 7.33 -16.51
CA GLU A 4 -5.21 6.23 -16.71
C GLU A 4 -5.75 5.79 -15.34
N THR A 5 -7.00 5.29 -15.31
CA THR A 5 -7.54 4.64 -14.11
C THR A 5 -7.01 3.23 -14.04
N VAL A 6 -6.28 2.92 -12.97
CA VAL A 6 -5.67 1.62 -12.73
C VAL A 6 -6.54 0.82 -11.76
N GLY A 7 -6.80 -0.45 -12.07
CA GLY A 7 -7.54 -1.35 -11.19
C GLY A 7 -9.06 -1.15 -11.16
N ASP A 8 -9.60 -0.15 -11.86
CA ASP A 8 -11.04 0.10 -12.01
C ASP A 8 -11.34 0.92 -13.28
N ASN A 9 -12.61 1.19 -13.55
CA ASN A 9 -13.06 2.04 -14.63
C ASN A 9 -13.04 3.52 -14.20
N PRO A 10 -12.80 4.47 -15.14
CA PRO A 10 -12.93 5.90 -14.84
C PRO A 10 -14.29 6.22 -14.23
N ALA A 11 -14.34 7.04 -13.18
CA ALA A 11 -15.59 7.37 -12.50
C ALA A 11 -16.60 8.11 -13.41
N PHE A 12 -16.06 8.96 -14.29
CA PHE A 12 -16.81 9.72 -15.28
C PHE A 12 -16.08 9.74 -16.62
N ILE A 13 -16.85 9.74 -17.71
CA ILE A 13 -16.36 9.97 -19.06
C ILE A 13 -16.93 11.32 -19.52
N VAL A 14 -16.04 12.27 -19.81
CA VAL A 14 -16.41 13.61 -20.26
C VAL A 14 -16.16 13.72 -21.76
N SER A 15 -17.20 14.13 -22.48
CA SER A 15 -17.18 14.45 -23.92
C SER A 15 -17.76 15.85 -24.12
N GLU A 16 -17.57 16.45 -25.30
CA GLU A 16 -17.92 17.86 -25.57
C GLU A 16 -19.31 18.28 -25.05
N ASP A 17 -20.31 17.41 -25.23
CA ASP A 17 -21.71 17.72 -24.87
C ASP A 17 -22.24 16.93 -23.67
N LYS A 18 -21.46 16.00 -23.09
CA LYS A 18 -21.98 15.03 -22.12
C LYS A 18 -20.96 14.61 -21.07
N ILE A 19 -21.43 14.52 -19.82
CA ILE A 19 -20.76 13.85 -18.71
C ILE A 19 -21.50 12.55 -18.44
N LEU A 20 -20.83 11.41 -18.65
CA LEU A 20 -21.36 10.09 -18.39
C LEU A 20 -20.79 9.57 -17.08
N LYS A 21 -21.65 9.28 -16.10
CA LYS A 21 -21.25 8.55 -14.89
C LYS A 21 -20.98 7.10 -15.27
N ASN A 22 -19.80 6.60 -14.92
CA ASN A 22 -19.34 5.25 -15.27
C ASN A 22 -19.01 4.39 -14.03
N MET A 23 -19.11 4.97 -12.83
CA MET A 23 -19.09 4.24 -11.57
C MET A 23 -20.49 3.80 -11.11
N ASN A 24 -20.58 2.67 -10.43
CA ASN A 24 -21.85 2.17 -9.86
C ASN A 24 -22.23 2.91 -8.56
N ASP A 25 -21.26 3.25 -7.72
CA ASP A 25 -21.51 3.80 -6.39
C ASP A 25 -21.71 5.32 -6.38
N SER A 26 -22.15 5.83 -5.22
CA SER A 26 -22.08 7.26 -4.92
C SER A 26 -20.63 7.71 -4.83
N PHE A 27 -20.28 8.80 -5.52
CA PHE A 27 -18.94 9.40 -5.42
C PHE A 27 -18.70 10.03 -4.04
N PHE A 28 -19.72 10.70 -3.49
CA PHE A 28 -19.65 11.30 -2.16
C PHE A 28 -20.20 10.32 -1.13
N LYS A 29 -19.35 9.87 -0.19
CA LYS A 29 -19.71 8.87 0.83
C LYS A 29 -20.13 9.47 2.18
N GLY A 30 -19.99 10.79 2.39
CA GLY A 30 -20.35 11.44 3.64
C GLY A 30 -20.89 12.85 3.44
N GLU A 31 -21.83 13.25 4.29
CA GLU A 31 -22.44 14.59 4.28
C GLU A 31 -21.70 15.61 5.16
N LYS A 32 -20.86 15.12 6.09
CA LYS A 32 -20.14 15.94 7.07
C LYS A 32 -18.65 15.99 6.75
N TYR A 33 -18.09 17.20 6.75
CA TYR A 33 -16.67 17.44 6.53
C TYR A 33 -15.89 17.38 7.86
N GLU A 34 -15.10 16.32 8.04
CA GLU A 34 -14.25 16.09 9.21
C GLU A 34 -12.83 15.69 8.76
N PRO A 35 -11.98 16.66 8.39
CA PRO A 35 -10.69 16.37 7.80
C PRO A 35 -9.69 15.85 8.85
N LYS A 36 -9.00 14.77 8.50
CA LYS A 36 -7.81 14.27 9.19
C LYS A 36 -6.58 14.69 8.38
N LEU A 37 -5.87 15.70 8.86
CA LEU A 37 -4.82 16.40 8.10
C LEU A 37 -3.40 15.99 8.48
N ASP A 38 -3.25 15.21 9.56
CA ASP A 38 -1.94 14.76 10.01
C ASP A 38 -1.33 13.77 9.02
N LEU A 39 -0.05 13.96 8.71
CA LEU A 39 0.74 13.11 7.83
C LEU A 39 2.08 12.81 8.48
N ASP A 40 2.48 11.55 8.42
CA ASP A 40 3.83 11.14 8.75
C ASP A 40 4.67 11.02 7.46
N SER A 41 5.83 11.66 7.43
CA SER A 41 6.77 11.61 6.30
C SER A 41 7.81 10.50 6.42
N LYS A 42 7.87 9.79 7.55
CA LYS A 42 8.80 8.70 7.82
C LYS A 42 8.28 7.37 7.27
N ILE A 43 7.91 7.37 5.99
CA ILE A 43 7.36 6.24 5.26
C ILE A 43 8.20 5.97 4.01
N ALA A 44 8.52 4.71 3.75
CA ALA A 44 9.32 4.34 2.60
C ALA A 44 8.49 3.58 1.56
N LEU A 45 8.72 3.89 0.29
CA LEU A 45 8.32 3.04 -0.84
C LEU A 45 9.56 2.32 -1.36
N VAL A 46 9.52 0.99 -1.33
CA VAL A 46 10.64 0.12 -1.71
C VAL A 46 10.26 -0.69 -2.94
N LYS A 47 10.89 -0.36 -4.06
CA LYS A 47 10.79 -1.17 -5.28
C LYS A 47 11.74 -2.35 -5.20
N TYR A 48 11.18 -3.54 -5.01
CA TYR A 48 11.98 -4.76 -4.93
C TYR A 48 12.57 -5.12 -6.30
N HIS A 49 13.75 -5.73 -6.33
CA HIS A 49 14.30 -6.34 -7.53
C HIS A 49 15.28 -7.46 -7.14
N PRO A 50 15.60 -8.40 -8.06
CA PRO A 50 16.67 -9.36 -7.83
C PRO A 50 17.97 -8.64 -7.48
N GLY A 51 18.62 -9.07 -6.39
CA GLY A 51 19.83 -8.44 -5.87
C GLY A 51 19.60 -7.17 -5.04
N TYR A 52 18.36 -6.86 -4.64
CA TYR A 52 18.09 -5.79 -3.67
C TYR A 52 18.91 -6.03 -2.39
N ASP A 53 19.61 -5.00 -1.93
CA ASP A 53 20.44 -5.06 -0.73
C ASP A 53 19.59 -4.90 0.55
N PRO A 54 19.44 -5.95 1.39
CA PRO A 54 18.66 -5.87 2.62
C PRO A 54 19.15 -4.79 3.60
N SER A 55 20.42 -4.38 3.49
CA SER A 55 20.98 -3.32 4.35
C SER A 55 20.24 -1.98 4.21
N GLN A 56 19.61 -1.73 3.06
CA GLN A 56 18.80 -0.55 2.83
C GLN A 56 17.56 -0.52 3.74
N ILE A 57 16.92 -1.68 3.96
CA ILE A 57 15.79 -1.79 4.90
C ILE A 57 16.26 -1.54 6.32
N LYS A 58 17.41 -2.11 6.70
CA LYS A 58 18.01 -1.86 8.01
C LYS A 58 18.26 -0.36 8.24
N ASN A 59 18.78 0.34 7.24
CA ASN A 59 19.00 1.79 7.33
C ASN A 59 17.69 2.56 7.51
N LEU A 60 16.58 2.13 6.90
CA LEU A 60 15.25 2.72 7.11
C LEU A 60 14.77 2.50 8.56
N ILE A 61 14.90 1.28 9.07
CA ILE A 61 14.58 0.96 10.47
C ILE A 61 15.38 1.86 11.42
N ASP A 62 16.71 1.91 11.24
CA ASP A 62 17.63 2.69 12.09
C ASP A 62 17.38 4.21 11.96
N SER A 63 16.83 4.68 10.84
CA SER A 63 16.47 6.08 10.59
C SER A 63 15.09 6.48 11.14
N GLY A 64 14.41 5.57 11.84
CA GLY A 64 13.12 5.81 12.49
C GLY A 64 11.96 5.91 11.52
N PHE A 65 11.95 5.09 10.47
CA PHE A 65 10.77 4.93 9.62
C PHE A 65 9.68 4.16 10.36
N ASN A 66 8.43 4.56 10.17
CA ASN A 66 7.26 3.98 10.83
C ASN A 66 6.52 2.97 9.96
N ALA A 67 6.68 3.06 8.63
CA ALA A 67 6.15 2.08 7.70
C ALA A 67 7.00 1.91 6.44
N ILE A 68 6.91 0.73 5.84
CA ILE A 68 7.53 0.38 4.57
C ILE A 68 6.48 -0.25 3.65
N ILE A 69 6.30 0.33 2.48
CA ILE A 69 5.48 -0.22 1.40
C ILE A 69 6.40 -0.87 0.38
N PHE A 70 6.26 -2.18 0.20
CA PHE A 70 7.00 -2.94 -0.79
C PHE A 70 6.24 -3.00 -2.10
N GLU A 71 6.84 -2.51 -3.18
CA GLU A 71 6.42 -2.79 -4.55
C GLU A 71 7.08 -4.11 -4.97
N GLY A 72 6.42 -5.21 -4.60
CA GLY A 72 6.88 -6.58 -4.82
C GLY A 72 6.60 -7.10 -6.23
N THR A 73 7.17 -8.25 -6.58
CA THR A 73 6.96 -8.85 -7.90
C THR A 73 5.65 -9.65 -7.98
N GLY A 74 4.98 -9.64 -9.13
CA GLY A 74 3.84 -10.52 -9.42
C GLY A 74 2.70 -10.38 -8.41
N LEU A 75 2.33 -11.48 -7.75
CA LEU A 75 1.24 -11.47 -6.76
C LEU A 75 1.65 -10.91 -5.37
N GLY A 76 2.77 -10.19 -5.27
CA GLY A 76 3.27 -9.61 -4.02
C GLY A 76 4.35 -10.48 -3.36
N HIS A 77 5.55 -10.49 -3.95
CA HIS A 77 6.67 -11.26 -3.41
C HIS A 77 7.95 -10.42 -3.35
N VAL A 78 8.82 -10.81 -2.42
CA VAL A 78 10.23 -10.46 -2.36
C VAL A 78 11.05 -11.73 -2.15
N GLY A 79 12.34 -11.69 -2.46
CA GLY A 79 13.24 -12.82 -2.25
C GLY A 79 13.49 -13.10 -0.77
N ASN A 80 13.81 -14.35 -0.46
CA ASN A 80 14.10 -14.81 0.91
C ASN A 80 15.24 -14.06 1.61
N THR A 81 16.14 -13.43 0.85
CA THR A 81 17.19 -12.54 1.37
C THR A 81 16.64 -11.35 2.17
N MET A 82 15.36 -11.01 1.98
CA MET A 82 14.68 -9.92 2.69
C MET A 82 14.03 -10.36 4.00
N TYR A 83 13.90 -11.67 4.26
CA TYR A 83 13.03 -12.17 5.33
C TYR A 83 13.52 -11.76 6.71
N ASP A 84 14.83 -11.81 6.95
CA ASP A 84 15.41 -11.42 8.24
C ASP A 84 15.17 -9.93 8.53
N VAL A 85 15.39 -9.05 7.55
CA VAL A 85 15.17 -7.61 7.74
C VAL A 85 13.69 -7.23 7.84
N ILE A 86 12.80 -8.00 7.20
CA ILE A 86 11.34 -7.86 7.35
C ILE A 86 10.92 -8.24 8.78
N LYS A 87 11.45 -9.36 9.28
CA LYS A 87 11.20 -9.80 10.66
C LYS A 87 11.67 -8.75 11.66
N ASP A 88 12.89 -8.23 11.48
CA ASP A 88 13.44 -7.16 12.31
C ASP A 88 12.55 -5.91 12.29
N ALA A 89 12.07 -5.51 11.11
CA ALA A 89 11.17 -4.36 10.97
C ALA A 89 9.84 -4.56 11.73
N LYS A 90 9.25 -5.76 11.63
CA LYS A 90 8.03 -6.13 12.39
C LYS A 90 8.28 -6.07 13.90
N GLU A 91 9.40 -6.63 14.38
CA GLU A 91 9.75 -6.62 15.79
C GLU A 91 9.98 -5.21 16.34
N LYS A 92 10.38 -4.27 15.47
CA LYS A 92 10.48 -2.84 15.78
C LYS A 92 9.16 -2.08 15.69
N GLY A 93 8.07 -2.75 15.32
CA GLY A 93 6.73 -2.16 15.27
C GLY A 93 6.41 -1.40 14.00
N LEU A 94 7.21 -1.56 12.92
CA LEU A 94 6.92 -0.92 11.64
C LEU A 94 5.71 -1.60 10.99
N PHE A 95 4.84 -0.79 10.36
CA PHE A 95 3.84 -1.32 9.44
C PHE A 95 4.50 -1.72 8.12
N LEU A 96 4.26 -2.95 7.65
CA LEU A 96 4.84 -3.46 6.42
C LEU A 96 3.73 -3.82 5.43
N GLY A 97 3.60 -3.04 4.36
CA GLY A 97 2.59 -3.24 3.32
C GLY A 97 3.18 -3.84 2.04
N MET A 98 2.41 -4.66 1.32
CA MET A 98 2.79 -5.21 0.02
C MET A 98 1.83 -4.76 -1.08
N THR A 99 2.39 -4.12 -2.10
CA THR A 99 1.78 -3.86 -3.40
C THR A 99 2.53 -4.64 -4.49
N SER A 100 2.12 -4.47 -5.75
CA SER A 100 2.75 -5.12 -6.89
C SER A 100 3.40 -4.11 -7.84
N GLN A 101 4.48 -4.54 -8.50
CA GLN A 101 5.05 -3.87 -9.68
C GLN A 101 4.17 -4.03 -10.92
N CYS A 102 3.26 -5.00 -10.93
CA CYS A 102 2.29 -5.15 -12.00
C CYS A 102 1.36 -3.93 -12.00
N ILE A 103 1.24 -3.27 -13.15
CA ILE A 103 0.39 -2.08 -13.29
C ILE A 103 -1.07 -2.42 -12.97
N ASP A 104 -1.56 -3.54 -13.48
CA ASP A 104 -2.91 -4.01 -13.23
C ASP A 104 -2.88 -5.38 -12.51
N GLY A 105 -3.83 -5.57 -11.59
CA GLY A 105 -3.97 -6.77 -10.79
C GLY A 105 -4.04 -6.52 -9.28
N ARG A 106 -4.11 -7.64 -8.55
CA ARG A 106 -4.26 -7.69 -7.09
C ARG A 106 -3.16 -8.57 -6.52
N VAL A 107 -2.55 -8.16 -5.41
CA VAL A 107 -1.68 -9.08 -4.67
C VAL A 107 -2.48 -10.28 -4.17
N SER A 108 -1.87 -11.46 -4.19
CA SER A 108 -2.48 -12.71 -3.77
C SER A 108 -1.41 -13.60 -3.16
N MET A 109 -0.98 -13.21 -1.97
CA MET A 109 0.15 -13.83 -1.28
C MET A 109 -0.16 -15.23 -0.74
N THR A 110 -1.41 -15.68 -0.80
CA THR A 110 -1.80 -17.02 -0.33
C THR A 110 -1.62 -18.11 -1.39
N VAL A 111 -1.31 -17.76 -2.65
CA VAL A 111 -1.15 -18.74 -3.75
C VAL A 111 0.12 -19.56 -3.61
N TYR A 112 1.25 -18.93 -3.28
CA TYR A 112 2.56 -19.56 -3.17
C TYR A 112 3.07 -19.61 -1.73
N ASP A 113 3.93 -20.59 -1.42
CA ASP A 113 4.55 -20.73 -0.07
C ASP A 113 5.29 -19.46 0.33
N SER A 114 6.08 -18.88 -0.58
CA SER A 114 6.84 -17.66 -0.29
C SER A 114 5.95 -16.47 0.07
N GLY A 115 4.75 -16.37 -0.50
CA GLY A 115 3.79 -15.36 -0.09
C GLY A 115 3.22 -15.64 1.31
N ARG A 116 2.93 -16.90 1.66
CA ARG A 116 2.49 -17.29 3.00
C ARG A 116 3.53 -17.01 4.06
N ASP A 117 4.81 -17.30 3.78
CA ASP A 117 5.93 -16.95 4.67
C ASP A 117 5.95 -15.45 4.97
N LEU A 118 5.78 -14.61 3.94
CA LEU A 118 5.76 -13.15 4.10
C LEU A 118 4.59 -12.67 4.96
N LEU A 119 3.41 -13.29 4.84
CA LEU A 119 2.27 -13.00 5.71
C LEU A 119 2.60 -13.34 7.18
N GLU A 120 3.23 -14.49 7.45
CA GLU A 120 3.67 -14.87 8.80
C GLU A 120 4.73 -13.90 9.35
N LEU A 121 5.63 -13.43 8.49
CA LEU A 121 6.61 -12.39 8.77
C LEU A 121 5.98 -10.99 8.94
N GLY A 122 4.66 -10.86 8.85
CA GLY A 122 3.91 -9.65 9.16
C GLY A 122 3.72 -8.66 8.01
N ILE A 123 4.01 -9.07 6.77
CA ILE A 123 3.62 -8.30 5.60
C ILE A 123 2.09 -8.29 5.47
N VAL A 124 1.52 -7.11 5.24
CA VAL A 124 0.09 -6.91 5.01
C VAL A 124 -0.16 -6.72 3.51
N PRO A 125 -0.94 -7.59 2.85
CA PRO A 125 -1.30 -7.42 1.45
C PRO A 125 -2.24 -6.21 1.29
N LEU A 126 -1.91 -5.31 0.38
CA LEU A 126 -2.67 -4.08 0.11
C LEU A 126 -3.56 -4.21 -1.13
N GLU A 127 -3.92 -5.45 -1.46
CA GLU A 127 -4.85 -5.82 -2.52
C GLU A 127 -4.48 -5.22 -3.88
N ASN A 128 -5.32 -4.36 -4.45
CA ASN A 128 -5.14 -3.71 -5.76
C ASN A 128 -4.81 -2.21 -5.63
N MET A 129 -4.43 -1.73 -4.43
CA MET A 129 -3.90 -0.37 -4.31
C MET A 129 -2.63 -0.21 -5.15
N THR A 130 -2.54 0.88 -5.91
CA THR A 130 -1.28 1.24 -6.55
C THR A 130 -0.21 1.53 -5.50
N PRO A 131 1.09 1.28 -5.80
CA PRO A 131 2.18 1.54 -4.86
C PRO A 131 2.19 2.99 -4.33
N GLU A 132 1.88 3.96 -5.19
CA GLU A 132 1.83 5.38 -4.84
C GLU A 132 0.64 5.70 -3.93
N THR A 133 -0.52 5.11 -4.20
CA THR A 133 -1.72 5.27 -3.35
C THR A 133 -1.48 4.67 -1.97
N ALA A 134 -0.88 3.47 -1.92
CA ALA A 134 -0.49 2.81 -0.68
C ALA A 134 0.52 3.64 0.13
N LEU A 135 1.51 4.25 -0.52
CA LEU A 135 2.47 5.14 0.13
C LEU A 135 1.77 6.33 0.80
N VAL A 136 0.94 7.07 0.05
CA VAL A 136 0.25 8.25 0.58
C VAL A 136 -0.74 7.86 1.68
N LYS A 137 -1.45 6.74 1.51
CA LYS A 137 -2.35 6.22 2.53
C LYS A 137 -1.61 5.82 3.81
N ALA A 138 -0.40 5.25 3.71
CA ALA A 138 0.42 4.93 4.88
C ALA A 138 0.92 6.19 5.60
N MET A 139 1.30 7.25 4.86
CA MET A 139 1.62 8.56 5.47
C MET A 139 0.44 9.10 6.28
N TRP A 140 -0.76 9.02 5.72
CA TRP A 140 -1.97 9.45 6.40
C TRP A 140 -2.35 8.54 7.58
N ALA A 141 -2.28 7.22 7.43
CA ALA A 141 -2.60 6.28 8.49
C ALA A 141 -1.63 6.44 9.68
N CYS A 142 -0.32 6.50 9.44
CA CYS A 142 0.68 6.73 10.48
C CYS A 142 0.52 8.08 11.19
N GLY A 143 0.15 9.14 10.46
CA GLY A 143 -0.14 10.45 11.07
C GLY A 143 -1.38 10.46 11.97
N ASN A 144 -2.30 9.51 11.79
CA ASN A 144 -3.62 9.49 12.45
C ASN A 144 -3.86 8.25 13.33
N SER A 145 -2.79 7.53 13.69
CA SER A 145 -2.85 6.29 14.48
C SER A 145 -1.77 6.27 15.56
N SER A 146 -2.02 5.51 16.62
CA SER A 146 -1.09 5.40 17.76
C SER A 146 -0.24 4.12 17.73
N ASN A 147 -0.62 3.13 16.92
CA ASN A 147 0.05 1.83 16.87
C ASN A 147 -0.10 1.14 15.50
N ALA A 148 0.69 0.09 15.26
CA ALA A 148 0.72 -0.65 14.00
C ALA A 148 -0.60 -1.35 13.65
N GLU A 149 -1.42 -1.75 14.63
CA GLU A 149 -2.71 -2.40 14.36
C GLU A 149 -3.73 -1.39 13.85
N GLU A 150 -3.81 -0.21 14.44
CA GLU A 150 -4.65 0.90 13.93
C GLU A 150 -4.22 1.31 12.52
N ILE A 151 -2.90 1.40 12.27
CA ILE A 151 -2.37 1.66 10.92
C ILE A 151 -2.87 0.60 9.95
N LYS A 152 -2.75 -0.68 10.32
CA LYS A 152 -3.22 -1.80 9.50
C LYS A 152 -4.72 -1.76 9.24
N GLU A 153 -5.54 -1.45 10.24
CA GLU A 153 -6.99 -1.29 10.07
C GLU A 153 -7.32 -0.17 9.08
N LEU A 154 -6.68 1.00 9.21
CA LEU A 154 -6.85 2.10 8.26
C LEU A 154 -6.39 1.73 6.86
N MET A 155 -5.24 1.05 6.74
CA MET A 155 -4.68 0.61 5.47
C MET A 155 -5.61 -0.38 4.75
N LEU A 156 -6.29 -1.27 5.47
CA LEU A 156 -7.20 -2.27 4.89
C LEU A 156 -8.64 -1.77 4.68
N ARG A 157 -9.02 -0.64 5.27
CA ARG A 157 -10.35 -0.03 5.10
C ARG A 157 -10.42 0.77 3.80
N ASN A 158 -11.45 0.56 2.98
CA ASN A 158 -11.73 1.43 1.83
C ASN A 158 -12.28 2.78 2.32
N ILE A 159 -11.55 3.87 2.07
CA ILE A 159 -11.87 5.22 2.53
C ILE A 159 -12.29 6.12 1.36
N ALA A 160 -11.54 6.06 0.26
CA ALA A 160 -11.63 6.95 -0.89
C ALA A 160 -11.68 6.20 -2.23
N SER A 161 -12.10 4.93 -2.23
CA SER A 161 -12.16 4.05 -3.41
C SER A 161 -10.77 3.69 -3.96
N GLU A 162 -9.86 3.38 -3.04
CA GLU A 162 -8.49 2.94 -3.31
C GLU A 162 -8.36 1.41 -3.51
N PHE A 163 -9.46 0.67 -3.39
CA PHE A 163 -9.60 -0.77 -3.64
C PHE A 163 -10.69 -1.03 -4.66
#